data_AF-A0A835ER73-F1
#
_entry.id   AF-A0A835ER73-F1
#
_cell.length_a   1.000
_cell.length_b   1.000
_cell.length_c   1.000
_cell.angle_alpha   90.00
_cell.angle_beta   90.00
_cell.angle_gamma   90.00
#
_symmetry.space_group_name_H-M   'P 1'
#
loop_
_entity.id
_entity.type
_entity.pdbx_description
1 polymer ?
#
loop_
_entity_poly.entity_id
_entity_poly.type
_entity_poly.pdbx_seq_one_letter_code
_entity_poly.pdbx_strand_id
1 'polypeptide(L)'
;MSRSVEPLIVGRVIGEVLDSFNPCVKMIVTYNSNKLVMTDPDVPGPSDPYLREHLHWIVTDIPGTTDASFGREIISYESPRPNIGIHRLIFVLFKQKRRQTVTVPSFRDHFNTRQFAEENDLGLPVAAVYFNAQRETAARRR
;
A
#
# COMPACT_ATOMS: atom_id res chain seq x y z
N MET A 1 15.41 6.23 -35.15
CA MET A 1 15.32 6.95 -33.87
C MET A 1 14.08 6.45 -33.14
N SER A 2 14.26 5.60 -32.13
CA SER A 2 13.18 4.96 -31.39
C SER A 2 12.49 5.98 -30.49
N ARG A 3 11.21 6.24 -30.73
CA ARG A 3 10.34 7.01 -29.83
C ARG A 3 10.32 6.33 -28.46
N SER A 4 10.53 7.14 -27.43
CA SER A 4 10.44 6.75 -26.02
C SER A 4 9.12 6.04 -25.75
N VAL A 5 9.20 4.82 -25.22
CA VAL A 5 8.05 4.20 -24.55
C VAL A 5 7.79 5.05 -23.32
N GLU A 6 6.60 5.64 -23.22
CA GLU A 6 6.09 6.24 -21.99
C GLU A 6 5.38 5.15 -21.20
N PRO A 7 5.96 4.59 -20.10
CA PRO A 7 5.19 3.74 -19.23
C PRO A 7 4.64 4.59 -18.07
N LEU A 8 3.41 4.26 -17.69
CA LEU A 8 2.69 4.67 -16.48
C LEU A 8 1.74 5.86 -16.64
N ILE A 9 0.77 5.70 -17.53
CA ILE A 9 -0.61 6.06 -17.19
C ILE A 9 -1.12 5.00 -16.19
N VAL A 10 -0.67 5.07 -14.94
CA VAL A 10 -1.29 4.31 -13.83
C VAL A 10 -2.58 5.04 -13.51
N GLY A 11 -3.69 4.31 -13.70
CA GLY A 11 -5.04 4.86 -13.82
C GLY A 11 -5.40 5.90 -12.78
N ARG A 12 -5.93 7.02 -13.27
CA ARG A 12 -6.79 7.91 -12.50
C ARG A 12 -7.90 7.07 -11.87
N VAL A 13 -7.90 6.95 -10.55
CA VAL A 13 -9.15 6.79 -9.79
C VAL A 13 -9.32 8.10 -9.04
N ILE A 14 -9.85 9.11 -9.76
CA ILE A 14 -10.35 10.34 -9.14
C ILE A 14 -11.80 10.50 -9.55
N GLY A 15 -12.62 10.75 -8.54
CA GLY A 15 -13.98 11.23 -8.65
C GLY A 15 -14.68 11.00 -7.32
N GLU A 16 -14.49 11.91 -6.36
CA GLU A 16 -15.36 12.10 -5.19
C GLU A 16 -15.88 10.82 -4.51
N VAL A 17 -15.17 10.29 -3.51
CA VAL A 17 -15.80 9.37 -2.56
C VAL A 17 -15.78 10.03 -1.18
N LEU A 18 -16.82 10.83 -0.95
CA LEU A 18 -17.35 11.17 0.36
C LEU A 18 -18.24 9.98 0.79
N ASP A 19 -17.68 9.04 1.59
CA ASP A 19 -18.30 7.82 2.19
C ASP A 19 -18.93 6.80 1.19
N SER A 20 -19.09 5.49 1.38
CA SER A 20 -18.33 4.42 2.07
C SER A 20 -17.82 3.43 1.00
N PHE A 21 -16.76 2.66 1.27
CA PHE A 21 -16.14 1.75 0.28
C PHE A 21 -15.82 0.37 0.85
N ASN A 22 -15.96 -0.69 0.04
CA ASN A 22 -15.66 -2.09 0.39
C ASN A 22 -14.87 -2.79 -0.74
N PRO A 23 -13.53 -2.87 -0.66
CA PRO A 23 -12.76 -3.76 -1.53
C PRO A 23 -11.76 -4.61 -0.76
N CYS A 24 -11.68 -5.83 -1.26
CA CYS A 24 -10.80 -6.89 -0.78
C CYS A 24 -9.47 -6.97 -1.57
N VAL A 25 -9.12 -5.86 -2.24
CA VAL A 25 -7.95 -5.60 -3.13
C VAL A 25 -8.01 -6.22 -4.53
N LYS A 26 -7.84 -5.40 -5.59
CA LYS A 26 -7.40 -5.88 -6.92
C LYS A 26 -6.41 -4.91 -7.58
N MET A 27 -5.17 -5.36 -7.70
CA MET A 27 -4.05 -4.70 -8.38
C MET A 27 -3.43 -5.73 -9.35
N ILE A 28 -3.36 -5.45 -10.65
CA ILE A 28 -2.85 -6.40 -11.67
C ILE A 28 -1.50 -5.93 -12.20
N VAL A 29 -0.46 -6.75 -11.98
CA VAL A 29 0.87 -6.62 -12.59
C VAL A 29 1.38 -8.01 -12.95
N THR A 30 1.70 -8.25 -14.23
CA THR A 30 2.10 -9.57 -14.75
C THR A 30 3.62 -9.69 -14.95
N TYR A 31 4.30 -10.44 -14.07
CA TYR A 31 5.55 -11.22 -14.29
C TYR A 31 6.10 -11.79 -12.96
N ASN A 32 6.21 -13.12 -12.79
CA ASN A 32 6.80 -13.83 -11.63
C ASN A 32 6.28 -13.38 -10.22
N SER A 33 6.80 -13.96 -9.13
CA SER A 33 6.30 -13.75 -7.74
C SER A 33 6.38 -12.30 -7.24
N ASN A 34 5.40 -11.87 -6.41
CA ASN A 34 5.20 -10.49 -5.96
C ASN A 34 5.03 -10.34 -4.43
N LYS A 35 5.23 -9.12 -3.90
CA LYS A 35 4.93 -8.67 -2.52
C LYS A 35 4.11 -7.38 -2.54
N LEU A 36 3.14 -7.24 -1.64
CA LEU A 36 2.31 -6.06 -1.46
C LEU A 36 2.48 -5.50 -0.04
N VAL A 37 2.68 -4.19 0.06
CA VAL A 37 2.80 -3.43 1.32
C VAL A 37 1.77 -2.30 1.31
N MET A 38 1.07 -2.08 2.42
CA MET A 38 0.18 -0.94 2.61
C MET A 38 0.65 -0.08 3.78
N THR A 39 0.83 1.23 3.57
CA THR A 39 1.33 2.15 4.60
C THR A 39 0.62 3.51 4.59
N ASP A 40 0.63 4.18 5.74
CA ASP A 40 0.10 5.53 5.98
C ASP A 40 1.23 6.49 6.42
N PRO A 41 1.64 7.46 5.59
CA PRO A 41 2.71 8.40 5.91
C PRO A 41 2.22 9.59 6.77
N ASP A 42 0.94 9.64 7.13
CA ASP A 42 0.28 10.79 7.73
C ASP A 42 -0.14 10.54 9.20
N VAL A 43 0.27 9.43 9.84
CA VAL A 43 -0.10 9.14 11.24
C VAL A 43 0.69 10.00 12.25
N PRO A 44 0.03 10.63 13.25
CA PRO A 44 -1.41 10.64 13.54
C PRO A 44 -2.25 11.70 12.80
N GLY A 45 -1.62 12.65 12.13
CA GLY A 45 -2.27 13.55 11.19
C GLY A 45 -1.25 14.17 10.21
N PRO A 46 -1.69 14.66 9.04
CA PRO A 46 -0.79 15.10 7.96
C PRO A 46 0.07 16.32 8.32
N SER A 47 -0.34 17.11 9.31
CA SER A 47 0.38 18.31 9.76
C SER A 47 1.53 18.01 10.72
N ASP A 48 1.44 16.92 11.49
CA ASP A 48 2.48 16.49 12.44
C ASP A 48 2.55 14.94 12.49
N PRO A 49 3.08 14.31 11.43
CA PRO A 49 3.01 12.87 11.26
C PRO A 49 4.19 12.15 11.96
N TYR A 50 4.30 12.28 13.28
CA TYR A 50 5.45 11.77 14.03
C TYR A 50 5.51 10.24 14.19
N LEU A 51 4.46 9.49 13.83
CA LEU A 51 4.44 8.02 13.83
C LEU A 51 4.63 7.40 12.43
N ARG A 52 4.87 8.24 11.41
CA ARG A 52 5.02 7.80 10.01
C ARG A 52 6.27 6.93 9.78
N GLU A 53 6.26 6.00 8.83
CA GLU A 53 5.08 5.49 8.12
C GLU A 53 4.40 4.44 9.01
N HIS A 54 3.07 4.39 9.06
CA HIS A 54 2.35 3.34 9.77
C HIS A 54 2.02 2.19 8.83
N LEU A 55 2.38 0.96 9.21
CA LEU A 55 2.19 -0.23 8.40
C LEU A 55 0.81 -0.86 8.64
N HIS A 56 -0.04 -0.85 7.61
CA HIS A 56 -1.38 -1.43 7.67
C HIS A 56 -1.42 -2.90 7.27
N TRP A 57 -0.62 -3.31 6.28
CA TRP A 57 -0.73 -4.66 5.70
C TRP A 57 0.53 -5.09 4.96
N ILE A 58 0.94 -6.37 5.08
CA ILE A 58 1.96 -6.96 4.21
C ILE A 58 1.55 -8.38 3.78
N VAL A 59 1.59 -8.60 2.47
CA VAL A 59 1.45 -9.92 1.85
C VAL A 59 2.67 -10.23 1.00
N THR A 60 3.22 -11.43 1.15
CA THR A 60 4.38 -11.92 0.40
C THR A 60 4.05 -13.13 -0.45
N ASP A 61 5.00 -13.60 -1.25
CA ASP A 61 4.91 -14.85 -2.01
C ASP A 61 3.68 -14.93 -2.94
N ILE A 62 3.16 -13.78 -3.38
CA ILE A 62 1.99 -13.69 -4.27
C ILE A 62 2.39 -14.28 -5.63
N PRO A 63 1.71 -15.33 -6.12
CA PRO A 63 1.97 -15.84 -7.47
C PRO A 63 1.72 -14.77 -8.55
N GLY A 64 2.57 -14.70 -9.57
CA GLY A 64 2.57 -13.59 -10.55
C GLY A 64 1.34 -13.45 -11.43
N THR A 65 0.41 -14.41 -11.39
CA THR A 65 -0.84 -14.43 -12.14
C THR A 65 -2.08 -14.41 -11.24
N THR A 66 -1.91 -14.14 -9.95
CA THR A 66 -2.99 -14.12 -8.96
C THR A 66 -3.02 -12.78 -8.22
N ASP A 67 -3.98 -12.62 -7.31
CA ASP A 67 -4.04 -11.47 -6.39
C ASP A 67 -3.43 -11.81 -5.02
N ALA A 68 -3.45 -10.82 -4.11
CA ALA A 68 -2.88 -10.91 -2.77
C ALA A 68 -3.52 -12.02 -1.90
N SER A 69 -4.74 -12.49 -2.20
CA SER A 69 -5.37 -13.56 -1.40
C SER A 69 -4.65 -14.91 -1.51
N PHE A 70 -3.84 -15.10 -2.56
CA PHE A 70 -3.02 -16.29 -2.77
C PHE A 70 -1.60 -16.17 -2.18
N GLY A 71 -1.25 -14.98 -1.65
CA GLY A 71 0.02 -14.77 -0.98
C GLY A 71 0.00 -15.23 0.47
N ARG A 72 1.16 -15.15 1.10
CA ARG A 72 1.33 -15.32 2.54
C ARG A 72 1.19 -13.97 3.24
N GLU A 73 0.15 -13.81 4.04
CA GLU A 73 0.02 -12.66 4.93
C GLU A 73 1.04 -12.76 6.07
N ILE A 74 1.92 -11.77 6.18
CA ILE A 74 2.93 -11.71 7.27
C ILE A 74 2.62 -10.61 8.28
N ILE A 75 1.86 -9.59 7.87
CA ILE A 75 1.28 -8.58 8.74
C ILE A 75 -0.18 -8.48 8.34
N SER A 76 -1.08 -8.80 9.26
CA SER A 76 -2.53 -8.81 9.00
C SER A 76 -3.07 -7.42 8.70
N TYR A 77 -4.11 -7.34 7.88
CA TYR A 77 -4.74 -6.07 7.54
C TYR A 77 -5.28 -5.36 8.80
N GLU A 78 -4.84 -4.12 9.00
CA GLU A 78 -5.39 -3.21 10.00
C GLU A 78 -6.12 -2.07 9.30
N SER A 79 -7.44 -1.92 9.55
CA SER A 79 -8.24 -0.87 8.93
C SER A 79 -7.75 0.52 9.35
N PRO A 80 -7.52 1.45 8.40
CA PRO A 80 -7.20 2.85 8.72
C PRO A 80 -8.30 3.50 9.58
N ARG A 81 -7.88 4.24 10.61
CA ARG A 81 -8.78 5.00 11.51
C ARG A 81 -8.26 6.43 11.67
N PRO A 82 -8.25 7.23 10.58
CA PRO A 82 -7.82 8.62 10.65
C PRO A 82 -8.67 9.39 11.66
N ASN A 83 -8.02 10.04 12.63
CA ASN A 83 -8.70 10.84 13.65
C ASN A 83 -8.72 12.33 13.30
N ILE A 84 -7.68 12.80 12.61
CA ILE A 84 -7.44 14.22 12.30
C ILE A 84 -6.94 14.33 10.85
N GLY A 85 -7.61 15.17 10.06
CA GLY A 85 -7.18 15.45 8.69
C GLY A 85 -7.43 14.30 7.70
N ILE A 86 -6.84 14.44 6.52
CA ILE A 86 -6.94 13.50 5.42
C ILE A 86 -5.61 12.76 5.33
N HIS A 87 -5.66 11.43 5.47
CA HIS A 87 -4.52 10.53 5.42
C HIS A 87 -4.41 9.90 4.04
N ARG A 88 -3.19 9.66 3.57
CA ARG A 88 -2.90 8.94 2.31
C ARG A 88 -2.57 7.50 2.62
N LEU A 89 -3.33 6.57 2.08
CA LEU A 89 -3.09 5.16 2.22
C LEU A 89 -2.45 4.65 0.94
N ILE A 90 -1.21 4.20 1.04
CA ILE A 90 -0.37 3.85 -0.10
C ILE A 90 -0.19 2.33 -0.14
N PHE A 91 -0.61 1.71 -1.24
CA PHE A 91 -0.22 0.35 -1.59
C PHE A 91 1.00 0.37 -2.49
N VAL A 92 2.02 -0.40 -2.14
CA VAL A 92 3.28 -0.54 -2.87
C VAL A 92 3.50 -2.01 -3.23
N LEU A 93 3.71 -2.29 -4.52
CA LEU A 93 3.97 -3.64 -5.04
C LEU A 93 5.44 -3.79 -5.41
N PHE A 94 6.09 -4.82 -4.89
CA PHE A 94 7.47 -5.19 -5.19
C PHE A 94 7.56 -6.53 -5.89
N LYS A 95 8.57 -6.70 -6.74
CA LYS A 95 8.91 -8.00 -7.33
C LYS A 95 9.75 -8.81 -6.36
N GLN A 96 9.36 -10.06 -6.14
CA GLN A 96 10.05 -10.95 -5.22
C GLN A 96 11.00 -11.88 -5.97
N LYS A 97 12.30 -11.80 -5.65
CA LYS A 97 13.33 -12.66 -6.29
C LYS A 97 13.34 -14.09 -5.74
N ARG A 98 13.02 -14.28 -4.46
CA ARG A 98 13.06 -15.58 -3.75
C ARG A 98 11.89 -15.71 -2.77
N ARG A 99 11.37 -16.92 -2.57
CA ARG A 99 10.28 -17.20 -1.62
C ARG A 99 10.79 -17.24 -0.17
N GLN A 100 9.92 -16.94 0.80
CA GLN A 100 10.18 -17.11 2.24
C GLN A 100 11.41 -16.34 2.81
N THR A 101 11.82 -15.24 2.18
CA THR A 101 12.99 -14.46 2.62
C THR A 101 12.63 -13.18 3.37
N VAL A 102 11.36 -12.97 3.74
CA VAL A 102 10.94 -11.70 4.34
C VAL A 102 10.99 -11.72 5.85
N THR A 103 11.76 -10.80 6.42
CA THR A 103 11.75 -10.53 7.86
C THR A 103 10.47 -9.79 8.22
N VAL A 104 9.76 -10.29 9.24
CA VAL A 104 8.54 -9.64 9.75
C VAL A 104 8.93 -8.41 10.57
N PRO A 105 8.41 -7.22 10.24
CA PRO A 105 8.65 -6.02 11.05
C PRO A 105 8.12 -6.20 12.48
N SER A 106 8.88 -5.70 13.47
CA SER A 106 8.48 -5.81 14.89
C SER A 106 7.41 -4.80 15.29
N PHE A 107 7.32 -3.67 14.58
CA PHE A 107 6.39 -2.58 14.87
C PHE A 107 5.72 -2.11 13.58
N ARG A 108 4.50 -1.60 13.72
CA ARG A 108 3.77 -0.97 12.61
C ARG A 108 4.13 0.50 12.45
N ASP A 109 4.33 1.21 13.56
CA ASP A 109 4.74 2.62 13.55
C ASP A 109 6.22 2.76 13.18
N HIS A 110 6.59 3.93 12.64
CA HIS A 110 7.94 4.23 12.19
C HIS A 110 8.46 3.20 11.17
N PHE A 111 7.56 2.58 10.43
CA PHE A 111 7.91 1.71 9.32
C PHE A 111 8.60 2.54 8.23
N ASN A 112 9.57 1.92 7.57
CA ASN A 112 10.30 2.52 6.47
C ASN A 112 10.26 1.58 5.27
N THR A 113 9.38 1.89 4.31
CA THR A 113 9.20 1.07 3.12
C THR A 113 10.49 0.91 2.31
N ARG A 114 11.35 1.93 2.27
CA ARG A 114 12.63 1.89 1.53
C ARG A 114 13.63 0.96 2.21
N GLN A 115 13.82 1.10 3.51
CA GLN A 115 14.71 0.23 4.29
C GLN A 115 14.23 -1.22 4.20
N PHE A 116 12.92 -1.46 4.33
CA PHE A 116 12.35 -2.79 4.16
C PHE A 116 12.64 -3.39 2.77
N ALA A 117 12.55 -2.58 1.71
CA ALA A 117 12.87 -3.04 0.36
C ALA A 117 14.36 -3.40 0.17
N GLU A 118 15.25 -2.63 0.80
CA GLU A 118 16.71 -2.87 0.78
C GLU A 118 17.07 -4.15 1.54
N GLU A 119 16.59 -4.30 2.79
CA GLU A 119 16.87 -5.46 3.65
C GLU A 119 16.36 -6.78 3.04
N ASN A 120 15.31 -6.72 2.21
CA ASN A 120 14.68 -7.88 1.59
C ASN A 120 15.03 -8.06 0.11
N ASP A 121 16.00 -7.31 -0.42
CA ASP A 121 16.48 -7.34 -1.82
C ASP A 121 15.34 -7.24 -2.86
N LEU A 122 14.39 -6.34 -2.61
CA LEU A 122 13.21 -6.13 -3.47
C LEU A 122 13.52 -5.24 -4.68
N GLY A 123 14.51 -4.38 -4.57
CA GLY A 123 14.78 -3.33 -5.53
C GLY A 123 13.68 -2.25 -5.53
N LEU A 124 13.44 -1.65 -6.69
CA LEU A 124 12.44 -0.60 -6.85
C LEU A 124 11.01 -1.18 -6.90
N PRO A 125 9.99 -0.42 -6.43
CA PRO A 125 8.61 -0.82 -6.56
C PRO A 125 8.21 -0.94 -8.05
N VAL A 126 7.42 -1.96 -8.36
CA VAL A 126 6.89 -2.21 -9.71
C VAL A 126 5.63 -1.39 -9.96
N ALA A 127 4.83 -1.17 -8.92
CA ALA A 127 3.64 -0.34 -8.96
C ALA A 127 3.36 0.27 -7.58
N ALA A 128 2.67 1.41 -7.58
CA ALA A 128 2.11 1.99 -6.39
C ALA A 128 0.74 2.62 -6.72
N VAL A 129 -0.20 2.51 -5.80
CA VAL A 129 -1.48 3.24 -5.84
C VAL A 129 -1.73 3.82 -4.46
N TYR A 130 -2.45 4.94 -4.39
CA TYR A 130 -2.86 5.50 -3.12
C TYR A 130 -4.30 5.99 -3.18
N PHE A 131 -4.93 6.09 -2.02
CA PHE A 131 -6.22 6.74 -1.83
C PHE A 131 -6.19 7.60 -0.57
N ASN A 132 -7.13 8.54 -0.47
CA ASN A 132 -7.26 9.40 0.69
C ASN A 132 -8.35 8.87 1.62
N ALA A 133 -8.13 8.93 2.94
CA ALA A 133 -9.10 8.58 3.96
C ALA A 133 -9.19 9.69 5.02
N GLN A 134 -10.38 9.93 5.55
CA GLN A 134 -10.60 10.85 6.66
C GLN A 134 -11.66 10.27 7.59
N ARG A 135 -11.77 10.81 8.81
CA ARG A 135 -12.82 10.40 9.75
C ARG A 135 -14.20 10.66 9.13
N GLU A 136 -15.08 9.66 9.22
CA GLU A 136 -16.49 9.83 8.84
C GLU A 136 -17.10 10.98 9.66
N THR A 137 -17.58 12.01 8.98
CA THR A 137 -18.30 13.11 9.62
C THR A 137 -19.77 12.73 9.72
N ALA A 138 -20.34 12.77 10.93
CA ALA A 138 -21.75 12.47 11.15
C ALA A 138 -22.62 13.20 10.12
N ALA A 139 -23.47 12.44 9.40
CA ALA A 139 -24.34 12.97 8.37
C ALA A 139 -25.15 14.14 8.94
N ARG A 140 -24.94 15.33 8.39
CA ARG A 140 -25.73 16.51 8.72
C ARG A 140 -27.12 16.26 8.12
N ARG A 141 -28.09 15.81 8.95
CA ARG A 141 -29.51 15.71 8.55
C ARG A 141 -29.90 17.07 7.96
N ARG A 142 -30.15 17.10 6.65
CA ARG A 142 -30.74 18.24 5.96
C ARG A 142 -32.26 18.19 6.13
#